data_AF-A0A8T4S6G5-F1
#
_entry.id   AF-A0A8T4S6G5-F1
#
_cell.length_a   1.000
_cell.length_b   1.000
_cell.length_c   1.000
_cell.angle_alpha   90.00
_cell.angle_beta   90.00
_cell.angle_gamma   90.00
#
_symmetry.space_group_name_H-M   'P 1'
#
loop_
_entity.id
_entity.type
_entity.pdbx_description
1 polymer ?
#
loop_
_entity_poly.entity_id
_entity_poly.type
_entity_poly.pdbx_seq_one_letter_code
_entity_poly.pdbx_strand_id
1 'polypeptide(L)' 'MYSSKFLETAKRIIRENPEVFEALEEYDRTRKLRKVSYRERINFTIDSSLLSQFKNYCRDKNINMSRLIEKHMKEEIRG' A
#
# COMPACT_ATOMS: atom_id res chain seq x y z
N MET A 1 -24.43 -26.12 -11.10
CA MET A 1 -23.39 -26.54 -10.15
C MET A 1 -22.04 -26.26 -10.82
N TYR A 2 -21.22 -25.37 -10.26
CA TYR A 2 -19.95 -25.00 -10.88
C TYR A 2 -18.97 -26.18 -10.83
N SER A 3 -18.10 -26.31 -11.84
CA SER A 3 -17.10 -27.38 -11.86
C SER A 3 -16.10 -27.21 -10.70
N SER A 4 -15.57 -28.32 -10.18
CA SER A 4 -14.57 -28.30 -9.10
C SER A 4 -13.35 -27.44 -9.46
N LYS A 5 -12.90 -27.54 -10.71
CA LYS A 5 -11.79 -26.74 -11.26
C LYS A 5 -12.07 -25.24 -11.21
N PHE A 6 -13.31 -24.82 -11.47
CA PHE A 6 -13.71 -23.42 -11.39
C PHE A 6 -13.63 -22.90 -9.95
N LEU A 7 -14.19 -23.64 -8.99
CA LEU A 7 -14.17 -23.25 -7.58
C LEU A 7 -12.75 -23.16 -7.01
N GLU A 8 -11.89 -24.11 -7.34
CA GLU A 8 -10.49 -24.09 -6.89
C GLU A 8 -9.70 -22.93 -7.52
N THR A 9 -9.94 -22.64 -8.80
CA THR A 9 -9.31 -21.49 -9.47
C THR A 9 -9.80 -20.17 -8.86
N ALA A 10 -11.09 -20.04 -8.58
CA ALA A 10 -11.67 -18.85 -7.98
C ALA A 10 -11.11 -18.60 -6.57
N LYS A 11 -11.07 -19.64 -5.72
CA LYS A 11 -10.47 -19.54 -4.37
C LYS A 11 -9.00 -19.11 -4.41
N ARG A 12 -8.23 -19.63 -5.39
CA ARG A 12 -6.83 -19.24 -5.58
C ARG A 12 -6.71 -17.75 -5.94
N ILE A 13 -7.48 -17.29 -6.93
CA ILE A 13 -7.44 -15.89 -7.38
C ILE A 13 -7.82 -14.92 -6.25
N ILE A 14 -8.85 -15.26 -5.47
CA ILE A 14 -9.28 -14.46 -4.30
C ILE A 14 -8.15 -14.36 -3.27
N ARG A 15 -7.46 -15.47 -3.00
CA ARG A 15 -6.33 -15.47 -2.06
C ARG A 15 -5.13 -14.67 -2.56
N GLU A 16 -4.88 -14.71 -3.87
CA GLU A 16 -3.74 -14.02 -4.49
C GLU A 16 -3.97 -12.51 -4.64
N ASN A 17 -5.22 -12.04 -4.64
CA ASN A 17 -5.55 -10.63 -4.90
C ASN A 17 -6.68 -10.10 -3.98
N PRO A 18 -6.59 -10.24 -2.64
CA PRO A 18 -7.65 -9.84 -1.73
C PRO A 18 -8.05 -8.37 -1.88
N GLU A 19 -7.09 -7.49 -2.13
CA GLU A 19 -7.31 -6.05 -2.31
C GLU A 19 -8.21 -5.70 -3.49
N VAL A 20 -8.20 -6.52 -4.54
CA VAL A 20 -9.06 -6.31 -5.72
C VAL A 20 -10.51 -6.60 -5.36
N PHE A 21 -10.76 -7.66 -4.58
CA PHE A 21 -12.12 -8.02 -4.17
C PHE A 21 -12.66 -7.06 -3.10
N GLU A 22 -11.82 -6.59 -2.19
CA GLU A 22 -12.19 -5.52 -1.25
C GLU A 22 -12.59 -4.23 -2.00
N ALA A 23 -11.85 -3.85 -3.03
CA ALA A 23 -12.18 -2.69 -3.86
C ALA A 23 -13.50 -2.86 -4.63
N LEU A 24 -13.81 -4.08 -5.06
CA LEU A 24 -15.10 -4.41 -5.70
C LEU A 24 -16.26 -4.38 -4.70
N GLU A 25 -16.07 -4.91 -3.49
CA GLU A 25 -17.08 -4.86 -2.42
C GLU A 25 -17.36 -3.40 -2.00
N GLU A 26 -16.32 -2.57 -1.92
CA GLU A 26 -16.48 -1.14 -1.65
C GLU A 26 -17.16 -0.40 -2.80
N TYR A 27 -16.94 -0.80 -4.06
CA TYR A 27 -17.71 -0.30 -5.20
C TYR A 27 -19.19 -0.67 -5.10
N ASP A 28 -19.53 -1.92 -4.77
CA ASP A 28 -20.94 -2.31 -4.62
C ASP A 28 -21.65 -1.49 -3.53
N ARG A 29 -20.93 -1.14 -2.46
CA ARG A 29 -21.45 -0.28 -1.38
C ARG A 29 -21.56 1.19 -1.76
N THR A 30 -20.58 1.74 -2.49
CA THR A 30 -20.43 3.20 -2.68
C THR A 30 -20.70 3.69 -4.11
N ARG A 31 -20.81 2.75 -5.06
CA ARG A 31 -20.77 2.95 -6.53
C ARG A 31 -19.56 3.72 -7.02
N LYS A 32 -18.44 3.70 -6.27
CA LYS A 32 -17.18 4.34 -6.63
C LYS A 32 -16.04 3.34 -6.50
N LEU A 33 -15.35 3.05 -7.61
CA LEU A 33 -14.19 2.17 -7.59
C LEU A 33 -13.06 2.95 -6.93
N ARG A 34 -12.57 2.47 -5.79
CA ARG A 34 -11.31 2.98 -5.23
C ARG A 34 -10.24 2.80 -6.30
N LYS A 35 -9.49 3.85 -6.63
CA LYS A 35 -8.30 3.68 -7.48
C LYS A 35 -7.31 2.84 -6.68
N VAL A 36 -6.92 1.69 -7.21
CA VAL A 36 -6.03 0.70 -6.56
C VAL A 36 -4.65 1.28 -6.18
N SER A 37 -4.33 2.51 -6.63
CA SER A 37 -3.05 3.18 -6.41
C SER A 37 -3.12 4.41 -5.48
N TYR A 38 -4.00 4.45 -4.48
CA TYR A 38 -4.02 5.59 -3.57
C TYR A 38 -2.84 5.50 -2.58
N ARG A 39 -1.88 6.41 -2.75
CA ARG A 39 -1.00 6.79 -1.65
C ARG A 39 -1.86 7.39 -0.55
N GLU A 40 -1.90 6.75 0.61
CA GLU A 40 -2.56 7.31 1.78
C GLU A 40 -1.61 8.28 2.49
N ARG A 41 -2.15 9.41 2.95
CA ARG A 41 -1.39 10.37 3.76
C ARG A 41 -1.48 9.91 5.21
N ILE A 42 -0.33 9.59 5.79
CA ILE A 42 -0.17 9.33 7.21
C ILE A 42 0.43 10.55 7.90
N ASN A 43 -0.03 10.84 9.10
CA ASN A 43 0.58 11.85 9.98
C ASN A 43 1.29 11.09 11.11
N PHE A 44 2.55 11.38 11.34
CA PHE A 44 3.32 10.86 12.47
C PHE A 44 4.10 11.99 13.12
N THR A 45 4.36 11.82 14.40
CA THR A 45 5.25 12.70 15.16
C THR A 45 6.67 12.20 15.02
N ILE A 46 7.61 13.10 14.80
CA ILE A 46 9.05 12.84 14.74
C ILE A 46 9.78 13.94 15.49
N ASP A 47 10.91 13.60 16.10
CA ASP A 47 11.77 14.60 16.73
C ASP A 47 12.17 15.70 15.73
N SER A 48 12.15 16.95 16.19
CA SER A 48 12.38 18.12 15.34
C SER A 48 13.82 18.23 14.81
N SER A 49 14.79 17.81 15.62
CA SER A 49 16.21 17.80 15.24
C SER A 49 16.47 16.72 14.20
N LEU A 50 15.88 15.53 14.40
CA LEU A 50 15.94 14.42 13.46
C LEU A 50 15.28 14.77 12.12
N LEU A 51 14.11 15.41 12.14
CA LEU A 51 13.42 15.84 10.92
C LEU A 51 14.28 16.83 10.11
N SER A 52 14.97 17.74 10.79
CA SER A 52 15.86 18.71 10.15
C SER A 52 17.06 18.02 9.49
N GLN A 53 17.71 17.09 10.19
CA GLN A 53 18.80 16.27 9.64
C GLN A 53 18.33 15.43 8.45
N PHE A 54 17.16 14.78 8.57
CA PHE A 54 16.59 13.94 7.52
C PHE A 54 16.24 14.72 6.25
N LYS A 55 15.68 15.93 6.40
CA LYS A 55 15.41 16.83 5.26
C LYS A 55 16.67 17.25 4.54
N ASN A 56 17.72 17.61 5.28
CA ASN A 56 19.01 17.98 4.69
C ASN A 56 19.63 16.79 3.95
N TYR A 57 19.66 15.61 4.59
CA TYR A 57 20.12 14.38 3.95
C TYR A 57 19.41 14.09 2.63
N CYS A 58 18.07 14.17 2.60
CA CYS A 58 17.29 13.92 1.39
C CYS A 58 17.57 14.98 0.31
N ARG A 59 17.77 16.24 0.69
CA ARG A 59 18.11 17.33 -0.23
C ARG A 59 19.48 17.10 -0.86
N ASP A 60 20.50 16.83 -0.05
CA ASP A 60 21.89 16.67 -0.49
C ASP A 60 22.05 15.46 -1.42
N LYS A 61 21.24 14.42 -1.21
CA LYS A 61 21.24 13.20 -2.03
C LYS A 61 20.24 13.24 -3.20
N ASN A 62 19.45 14.32 -3.35
CA ASN A 62 18.37 14.43 -4.32
C ASN A 62 17.34 13.27 -4.25
N ILE A 63 16.97 12.88 -3.02
CA ILE A 63 16.05 11.77 -2.73
C ILE A 63 14.68 12.31 -2.30
N ASN A 64 13.62 11.65 -2.77
CA ASN A 64 12.27 11.92 -2.30
C ASN A 64 12.04 11.29 -0.90
N MET A 65 11.73 12.12 0.10
CA MET A 65 11.52 11.70 1.49
C MET A 65 10.50 10.56 1.62
N SER A 66 9.33 10.69 1.00
CA SER A 66 8.27 9.68 1.09
C SER A 66 8.69 8.34 0.50
N ARG A 67 9.42 8.34 -0.62
CA ARG A 67 9.97 7.11 -1.21
C ARG A 67 11.00 6.44 -0.29
N LEU A 68 11.85 7.21 0.37
CA LEU A 68 12.86 6.67 1.27
C LEU A 68 12.23 6.05 2.51
N ILE A 69 11.25 6.74 3.12
CA ILE A 69 10.47 6.21 4.23
C ILE A 69 9.74 4.92 3.81
N GLU A 70 9.03 4.95 2.68
CA GLU A 70 8.30 3.78 2.16
C GLU A 70 9.24 2.59 1.90
N LYS A 71 10.45 2.83 1.39
CA LYS A 71 11.47 1.79 1.19
C LYS A 71 11.84 1.13 2.53
N HIS A 72 12.21 1.92 3.53
CA HIS A 72 12.60 1.39 4.84
C HIS A 72 11.44 0.70 5.56
N MET A 73 10.21 1.22 5.45
CA MET A 73 9.02 0.53 5.97
C MET A 73 8.82 -0.84 5.32
N LYS A 74 9.03 -0.95 4.00
CA LYS A 74 8.93 -2.25 3.30
C LYS A 74 10.03 -3.22 3.71
N GLU A 75 11.25 -2.73 3.93
CA GLU A 75 12.37 -3.55 4.42
C GLU A 75 12.06 -4.10 5.82
N GLU A 76 11.53 -3.28 6.72
CA GLU A 76 11.17 -3.69 8.09
C GLU A 76 10.02 -4.72 8.12
N ILE A 77 8.97 -4.51 7.31
CA ILE A 77 7.81 -5.41 7.28
C ILE A 77 8.17 -6.78 6.68
N ARG A 78 9.12 -6.82 5.75
CA ARG A 78 9.51 -8.02 5.00
C ARG A 78 10.68 -8.79 5.63
N GLY A 79 11.09 -8.41 6.84
CA GLY A 79 12.27 -8.92 7.57
C GLY A 79 12.68 -10.35 7.23
#